data_AF-A0A7S1SMV9-F1
#
_entry.id   AF-A0A7S1SMV9-F1
#
_cell.length_a   1.000
_cell.length_b   1.000
_cell.length_c   1.000
_cell.angle_alpha   90.00
_cell.angle_beta   90.00
_cell.angle_gamma   90.00
#
_symmetry.space_group_name_H-M   'P 1'
#
loop_
_entity.id
_entity.type
_entity.pdbx_description
1 polymer ?
#
loop_
_entity_poly.entity_id
_entity_poly.type
_entity_poly.pdbx_seq_one_letter_code
_entity_poly.pdbx_strand_id
1 'polypeptide(L)'
;MPSSLSAAAVSALSTELRSDVDKKANNVAKLLPALAPGVVPEAAQREAIRALKLYFLHAFDTHGLSKAASSAKSGEAAAIFQAWLLRQYAACTGRLTTLMQSPKAAAAVQVEALVAVMEFVRGEAVGEFQNSMFTNMLAAMLKSSAFSSVFLGALSNKYLKFADVRFYSLRAVQR
;
A
#
# COMPACT_ATOMS: atom_id res chain seq x y z
N MET A 1 17.22 17.86 -10.24
CA MET A 1 17.23 16.40 -10.43
C MET A 1 16.91 15.77 -9.08
N PRO A 2 15.80 15.04 -8.89
CA PRO A 2 15.57 14.36 -7.63
C PRO A 2 16.62 13.24 -7.52
N SER A 3 17.38 13.24 -6.45
CA SER A 3 18.34 12.20 -6.09
C SER A 3 17.61 10.85 -6.08
N SER A 4 17.92 9.99 -7.05
CA SER A 4 17.38 8.63 -7.09
C SER A 4 17.89 7.87 -5.86
N LEU A 5 16.96 7.31 -5.08
CA LEU A 5 17.32 6.39 -3.99
C LEU A 5 18.09 5.20 -4.59
N SER A 6 19.23 4.86 -4.01
CA SER A 6 19.96 3.65 -4.41
C SER A 6 19.28 2.39 -3.85
N ALA A 7 19.50 1.24 -4.48
CA ALA A 7 18.99 -0.03 -3.98
C ALA A 7 19.49 -0.35 -2.55
N ALA A 8 20.77 -0.05 -2.28
CA ALA A 8 21.36 -0.20 -0.95
C ALA A 8 20.67 0.71 0.09
N ALA A 9 20.36 1.96 -0.27
CA ALA A 9 19.64 2.87 0.61
C ALA A 9 18.23 2.36 0.93
N VAL A 10 17.52 1.84 -0.08
CA VAL A 10 16.18 1.23 0.13
C VAL A 10 16.25 0.04 1.08
N SER A 11 17.23 -0.85 0.91
CA SER A 11 17.37 -2.02 1.77
C SER A 11 17.74 -1.65 3.21
N ALA A 12 18.64 -0.68 3.39
CA ALA A 12 18.99 -0.16 4.71
C ALA A 12 17.77 0.47 5.41
N LEU A 13 17.07 1.38 4.73
CA LEU A 13 15.85 2.02 5.26
C LEU A 13 14.75 1.01 5.59
N SER A 14 14.56 -0.01 4.74
CA SER A 14 13.58 -1.07 4.94
C SER A 14 13.93 -1.94 6.15
N THR A 15 15.21 -2.21 6.37
CA THR A 15 15.69 -2.99 7.51
C THR A 15 15.58 -2.19 8.81
N GLU A 16 15.99 -0.93 8.80
CA GLU A 16 15.82 -0.03 9.94
C GLU A 16 14.34 0.12 10.32
N LEU A 17 13.45 0.31 9.35
CA LEU A 17 12.01 0.45 9.60
C LEU A 17 11.42 -0.81 10.26
N ARG A 18 11.91 -1.99 9.88
CA ARG A 18 11.49 -3.27 10.47
C ARG A 18 12.09 -3.51 11.86
N SER A 19 13.24 -2.91 12.16
CA SER A 19 13.95 -3.13 13.44
C SER A 19 13.28 -2.43 14.62
N ASP A 20 12.75 -1.22 14.41
CA ASP A 20 12.04 -0.43 15.42
C ASP A 20 11.02 0.46 14.71
N VAL A 21 9.79 -0.04 14.62
CA VAL A 21 8.72 0.53 13.79
C VAL A 21 8.34 1.94 14.25
N ASP A 22 8.30 2.16 15.57
CA ASP A 22 7.91 3.44 16.15
C ASP A 22 9.04 4.48 16.06
N LYS A 23 10.28 4.13 16.45
CA LYS A 23 11.39 5.10 16.43
C LYS A 23 11.88 5.41 15.02
N LYS A 24 11.63 4.50 14.06
CA LYS A 24 12.06 4.67 12.67
C LYS A 24 10.90 5.03 11.74
N ALA A 25 9.76 5.47 12.25
CA ALA A 25 8.60 5.90 11.45
C ALA A 25 8.98 6.91 10.33
N ASN A 26 9.92 7.81 10.57
CA ASN A 26 10.41 8.76 9.56
C ASN A 26 10.98 8.10 8.29
N ASN A 27 11.41 6.84 8.36
CA ASN A 27 11.89 6.09 7.19
C ASN A 27 10.76 5.76 6.21
N VAL A 28 9.49 5.76 6.64
CA VAL A 28 8.32 5.65 5.75
C VAL A 28 8.37 6.74 4.67
N ALA A 29 8.48 8.00 5.07
CA ALA A 29 8.53 9.13 4.15
C ALA A 29 9.71 9.05 3.17
N LYS A 30 10.84 8.49 3.64
CA LYS A 30 12.05 8.27 2.81
C LYS A 30 11.91 7.12 1.82
N LEU A 31 11.07 6.12 2.13
CA LEU A 31 10.82 4.96 1.27
C LEU A 31 9.74 5.23 0.22
N LEU A 32 8.79 6.15 0.46
CA LEU A 32 7.72 6.47 -0.49
C LEU A 32 8.19 6.82 -1.92
N PRO A 33 9.29 7.56 -2.14
CA PRO A 33 9.81 7.82 -3.48
C PRO A 33 10.22 6.56 -4.24
N ALA A 34 10.63 5.48 -3.54
CA ALA A 34 10.99 4.21 -4.17
C ALA A 34 9.79 3.51 -4.83
N LEU A 35 8.56 3.89 -4.49
CA LEU A 35 7.33 3.39 -5.12
C LEU A 35 7.03 4.04 -6.49
N ALA A 36 7.84 4.99 -6.96
CA ALA A 36 7.67 5.53 -8.29
C ALA A 36 8.22 4.54 -9.36
N PRO A 37 7.48 4.26 -10.44
CA PRO A 37 7.91 3.32 -11.48
C PRO A 37 9.27 3.70 -12.07
N GLY A 38 10.20 2.73 -12.11
CA GLY A 38 11.52 2.90 -12.72
C GLY A 38 12.53 3.75 -11.94
N VAL A 39 12.22 4.16 -10.69
CA VAL A 39 13.16 4.94 -9.86
C VAL A 39 14.25 4.06 -9.22
N VAL A 40 13.90 2.84 -8.82
CA VAL A 40 14.81 1.87 -8.21
C VAL A 40 14.68 0.51 -8.90
N PRO A 41 15.69 -0.37 -8.79
CA PRO A 41 15.60 -1.74 -9.33
C PRO A 41 14.42 -2.50 -8.75
N GLU A 42 13.87 -3.44 -9.52
CA GLU A 42 12.65 -4.20 -9.17
C GLU A 42 12.70 -4.81 -7.76
N ALA A 43 13.83 -5.45 -7.42
CA ALA A 43 14.02 -6.09 -6.13
C ALA A 43 13.92 -5.09 -4.96
N ALA A 44 14.54 -3.91 -5.10
CA ALA A 44 14.47 -2.85 -4.11
C ALA A 44 13.07 -2.25 -4.01
N GLN A 45 12.38 -2.07 -5.14
CA GLN A 45 11.01 -1.56 -5.15
C GLN A 45 10.06 -2.50 -4.40
N ARG A 46 10.18 -3.82 -4.63
CA ARG A 46 9.40 -4.83 -3.91
C ARG A 46 9.74 -4.88 -2.42
N GLU A 47 11.01 -4.70 -2.05
CA GLU A 47 11.41 -4.62 -0.65
C GLU A 47 10.77 -3.41 0.05
N ALA A 48 10.78 -2.24 -0.60
CA ALA A 48 10.13 -1.04 -0.07
C ALA A 48 8.62 -1.25 0.12
N ILE A 49 7.93 -1.87 -0.85
CA ILE A 49 6.50 -2.20 -0.74
C ILE A 49 6.25 -3.08 0.49
N ARG A 50 7.07 -4.11 0.73
CA ARG A 50 6.90 -5.01 1.87
C ARG A 50 7.14 -4.32 3.20
N ALA A 51 8.18 -3.50 3.30
CA ALA A 51 8.51 -2.77 4.52
C ALA A 51 7.39 -1.78 4.89
N LEU A 52 6.91 -1.01 3.90
CA LEU A 52 5.78 -0.10 4.08
C LEU A 52 4.49 -0.83 4.44
N LYS A 53 4.21 -1.97 3.77
CA LYS A 53 3.06 -2.82 4.10
C LYS A 53 3.08 -3.27 5.56
N LEU A 54 4.20 -3.84 6.01
CA LEU A 54 4.33 -4.31 7.39
C LEU A 54 4.20 -3.18 8.40
N TYR A 55 4.78 -2.01 8.11
CA TYR A 55 4.64 -0.82 8.94
C TYR A 55 3.17 -0.40 9.09
N PHE A 56 2.42 -0.27 7.99
CA PHE A 56 1.03 0.19 8.06
C PHE A 56 0.09 -0.85 8.67
N LEU A 57 0.37 -2.15 8.49
CA LEU A 57 -0.35 -3.20 9.20
C LEU A 57 -0.15 -3.09 10.71
N HIS A 58 1.09 -2.92 11.17
CA HIS A 58 1.37 -2.66 12.58
C HIS A 58 0.69 -1.37 13.09
N ALA A 59 0.62 -0.33 12.24
CA ALA A 59 -0.03 0.93 12.58
C ALA A 59 -1.56 0.83 12.67
N PHE A 60 -2.21 -0.08 11.94
CA PHE A 60 -3.63 -0.38 12.16
C PHE A 60 -3.87 -0.94 13.56
N ASP A 61 -3.03 -1.89 13.98
CA ASP A 61 -3.18 -2.58 15.27
C ASP A 61 -2.81 -1.68 16.46
N THR A 62 -1.77 -0.85 16.31
CA THR A 62 -1.14 -0.12 17.44
C THR A 62 -1.58 1.33 17.55
N HIS A 63 -1.75 2.01 16.40
CA HIS A 63 -1.99 3.45 16.33
C HIS A 63 -3.41 3.80 15.88
N GLY A 64 -4.29 2.81 15.75
CA GLY A 64 -5.67 3.02 15.34
C GLY A 64 -5.76 3.76 14.00
N LEU A 65 -4.96 3.37 13.01
CA LEU A 65 -4.96 4.01 11.69
C LEU A 65 -6.32 3.89 10.96
N SER A 66 -7.23 3.04 11.46
CA SER A 66 -8.63 2.97 11.03
C SER A 66 -9.39 4.27 11.28
N LYS A 67 -10.26 4.66 10.33
CA LYS A 67 -11.17 5.83 10.46
C LYS A 67 -12.03 5.81 11.73
N ALA A 68 -12.21 4.66 12.39
CA ALA A 68 -13.00 4.53 13.61
C ALA A 68 -12.27 4.97 14.90
N ALA A 69 -10.94 5.14 14.89
CA ALA A 69 -10.19 5.51 16.10
C ALA A 69 -10.16 7.02 16.33
N SER A 70 -11.33 7.61 16.57
CA SER A 70 -11.44 9.01 16.99
C SER A 70 -12.22 9.10 18.30
N SER A 71 -11.64 8.58 19.39
CA SER A 71 -12.15 8.89 20.73
C SER A 71 -11.17 8.78 21.90
N ALA A 72 -9.85 8.73 21.68
CA ALA A 72 -8.90 8.80 22.79
C ALA A 72 -8.42 10.25 22.97
N LYS A 73 -8.54 10.80 24.18
CA LYS A 73 -7.95 12.09 24.57
C LYS A 73 -6.42 12.00 24.47
N SER A 74 -5.89 12.16 23.27
CA SER A 74 -4.46 12.11 23.00
C SER A 74 -3.91 13.53 23.05
N GLY A 75 -2.79 13.75 23.74
CA GLY A 75 -2.11 15.04 23.78
C GLY A 75 -1.74 15.55 22.38
N GLU A 76 -1.41 16.83 22.26
CA GLU A 76 -1.12 17.52 20.99
C GLU A 76 -0.11 16.76 20.10
N ALA A 77 0.96 16.22 20.69
CA ALA A 77 1.97 15.43 19.97
C ALA A 77 1.40 14.17 19.30
N ALA A 78 0.46 13.48 19.96
CA ALA A 78 -0.17 12.28 19.42
C ALA A 78 -1.15 12.62 18.29
N ALA A 79 -1.86 13.76 18.39
CA ALA A 79 -2.70 14.25 17.32
C ALA A 79 -1.88 14.64 16.07
N ILE A 80 -0.73 15.31 16.28
CA ILE A 80 0.21 15.65 15.20
C ILE A 80 0.75 14.38 14.53
N PHE A 81 1.17 13.38 15.32
CA PHE A 81 1.64 12.10 14.80
C PHE A 81 0.56 11.39 14.00
N GLN A 82 -0.68 11.33 14.51
CA GLN A 82 -1.79 10.68 13.80
C GLN A 82 -2.12 11.37 12.48
N ALA A 83 -2.15 12.70 12.45
CA ALA A 83 -2.34 13.47 11.22
C ALA A 83 -1.22 13.21 10.21
N TRP A 84 0.04 13.15 10.67
CA TRP A 84 1.17 12.79 9.84
C TRP A 84 1.06 11.36 9.28
N LEU A 85 0.67 10.40 10.12
CA LEU A 85 0.53 8.99 9.77
C LEU A 85 -0.54 8.78 8.70
N LEU A 86 -1.70 9.40 8.86
CA LEU A 86 -2.79 9.40 7.86
C LEU A 86 -2.33 9.97 6.51
N ARG A 87 -1.54 11.06 6.53
CA ARG A 87 -0.94 11.64 5.32
C ARG A 87 0.03 10.67 4.65
N GLN A 88 0.89 9.98 5.41
CA GLN A 88 1.81 8.99 4.84
C GLN A 88 1.05 7.79 4.27
N TYR A 89 0.00 7.34 4.93
CA TYR A 89 -0.84 6.24 4.48
C TYR A 89 -1.54 6.57 3.16
N ALA A 90 -2.17 7.74 3.07
CA ALA A 90 -2.78 8.23 1.82
C ALA A 90 -1.76 8.36 0.68
N ALA A 91 -0.55 8.83 0.98
CA ALA A 91 0.53 8.89 -0.01
C ALA A 91 1.00 7.49 -0.45
N CYS A 92 1.03 6.52 0.46
CA CYS A 92 1.39 5.14 0.16
C CYS A 92 0.35 4.48 -0.76
N THR A 93 -0.93 4.51 -0.38
CA THR A 93 -2.02 3.90 -1.16
C THR A 93 -2.17 4.53 -2.53
N GLY A 94 -2.02 5.86 -2.63
CA GLY A 94 -1.98 6.57 -3.91
C GLY A 94 -0.83 6.09 -4.80
N ARG A 95 0.39 6.00 -4.26
CA ARG A 95 1.58 5.54 -5.02
C ARG A 95 1.49 4.07 -5.42
N LEU A 96 0.97 3.20 -4.57
CA LEU A 96 0.72 1.79 -4.91
C LEU A 96 -0.27 1.68 -6.07
N THR A 97 -1.34 2.49 -6.05
CA THR A 97 -2.32 2.54 -7.14
C THR A 97 -1.66 3.00 -8.45
N THR A 98 -0.88 4.09 -8.41
CA THR A 98 -0.12 4.56 -9.59
C THR A 98 0.86 3.51 -10.10
N LEU A 99 1.52 2.77 -9.20
CA LEU A 99 2.47 1.73 -9.57
C LEU A 99 1.77 0.57 -10.27
N MET A 100 0.62 0.13 -9.76
CA MET A 100 -0.16 -0.92 -10.43
C MET A 100 -0.60 -0.48 -11.83
N GLN A 101 -1.05 0.77 -11.98
CA GLN A 101 -1.51 1.30 -13.27
C GLN A 101 -0.38 1.63 -14.24
N SER A 102 0.89 1.55 -13.82
CA SER A 102 2.00 1.98 -14.67
C SER A 102 2.47 0.85 -15.58
N PRO A 103 2.47 1.05 -16.92
CA PRO A 103 3.07 0.08 -17.83
C PRO A 103 4.60 0.01 -17.70
N LYS A 104 5.22 0.96 -17.00
CA LYS A 104 6.66 0.95 -16.68
C LYS A 104 7.00 0.10 -15.47
N ALA A 105 6.01 -0.28 -14.66
CA ALA A 105 6.24 -1.16 -13.52
C ALA A 105 6.24 -2.62 -13.99
N ALA A 106 7.22 -3.41 -13.54
CA ALA A 106 7.23 -4.83 -13.83
C ALA A 106 6.02 -5.53 -13.17
N ALA A 107 5.50 -6.57 -13.84
CA ALA A 107 4.30 -7.28 -13.39
C ALA A 107 4.44 -7.84 -11.96
N ALA A 108 5.62 -8.31 -11.58
CA ALA A 108 5.89 -8.78 -10.22
C ALA A 108 5.74 -7.68 -9.16
N VAL A 109 6.08 -6.43 -9.50
CA VAL A 109 5.90 -5.26 -8.61
C VAL A 109 4.44 -4.88 -8.52
N GLN A 110 3.71 -4.89 -9.65
CA GLN A 110 2.26 -4.65 -9.66
C GLN A 110 1.52 -5.69 -8.79
N VAL A 111 1.91 -6.97 -8.87
CA VAL A 111 1.36 -8.02 -8.01
C VAL A 111 1.71 -7.81 -6.54
N GLU A 112 2.94 -7.37 -6.23
CA GLU A 112 3.33 -7.06 -4.85
C GLU A 112 2.52 -5.87 -4.30
N ALA A 113 2.26 -4.85 -5.12
CA ALA A 113 1.41 -3.71 -4.78
C ALA A 113 -0.06 -4.13 -4.58
N LEU A 114 -0.60 -5.02 -5.43
CA LEU A 114 -1.92 -5.61 -5.25
C LEU A 114 -2.01 -6.32 -3.89
N VAL A 115 -1.01 -7.14 -3.56
CA VAL A 115 -0.96 -7.83 -2.26
C VAL A 115 -0.97 -6.82 -1.12
N ALA A 116 -0.16 -5.76 -1.19
CA ALA A 116 -0.14 -4.73 -0.15
C ALA A 116 -1.50 -4.01 0.01
N VAL A 117 -2.14 -3.63 -1.10
CA VAL A 117 -3.46 -2.98 -1.06
C VAL A 117 -4.53 -3.93 -0.51
N MET A 118 -4.52 -5.21 -0.89
CA MET A 118 -5.47 -6.19 -0.34
C MET A 118 -5.29 -6.41 1.17
N GLU A 119 -4.05 -6.41 1.66
CA GLU A 119 -3.80 -6.46 3.11
C GLU A 119 -4.29 -5.19 3.82
N PHE A 120 -4.19 -4.02 3.18
CA PHE A 120 -4.74 -2.77 3.72
C PHE A 120 -6.27 -2.76 3.73
N VAL A 121 -6.92 -3.23 2.66
CA VAL A 121 -8.37 -3.41 2.59
C VAL A 121 -8.86 -4.32 3.72
N ARG A 122 -8.07 -5.32 4.10
CA ARG A 122 -8.34 -6.21 5.24
C ARG A 122 -8.06 -5.56 6.60
N GLY A 123 -7.01 -4.74 6.70
CA GLY A 123 -6.53 -4.16 7.95
C GLY A 123 -7.24 -2.88 8.40
N GLU A 124 -7.84 -2.11 7.49
CA GLU A 124 -8.43 -0.81 7.83
C GLU A 124 -9.67 -0.94 8.74
N ALA A 125 -10.39 -2.05 8.70
CA ALA A 125 -11.50 -2.32 9.62
C ALA A 125 -11.67 -3.83 9.85
N VAL A 126 -11.57 -4.26 11.11
CA VAL A 126 -11.76 -5.67 11.46
C VAL A 126 -13.23 -6.03 11.22
N GLY A 127 -13.47 -6.99 10.32
CA GLY A 127 -14.81 -7.49 10.01
C GLY A 127 -15.56 -6.71 8.91
N GLU A 128 -15.01 -5.61 8.40
CA GLU A 128 -15.61 -4.84 7.31
C GLU A 128 -14.69 -4.79 6.08
N PHE A 129 -15.22 -5.14 4.91
CA PHE A 129 -14.48 -5.03 3.66
C PHE A 129 -14.45 -3.59 3.17
N GLN A 130 -13.27 -2.99 3.06
CA GLN A 130 -13.09 -1.63 2.54
C GLN A 130 -13.30 -1.56 1.02
N ASN A 131 -14.57 -1.56 0.64
CA ASN A 131 -14.98 -1.62 -0.75
C ASN A 131 -14.52 -0.42 -1.56
N SER A 132 -14.41 0.78 -0.97
CA SER A 132 -14.08 1.99 -1.72
C SER A 132 -12.65 1.93 -2.25
N MET A 133 -11.69 1.54 -1.40
CA MET A 133 -10.30 1.36 -1.80
C MET A 133 -10.15 0.25 -2.84
N PHE A 134 -10.76 -0.90 -2.59
CA PHE A 134 -10.70 -2.04 -3.52
C PHE A 134 -11.34 -1.73 -4.88
N THR A 135 -12.55 -1.17 -4.90
CA THR A 135 -13.27 -0.89 -6.16
C THR A 135 -12.61 0.22 -6.95
N ASN A 136 -12.10 1.27 -6.29
CA ASN A 136 -11.34 2.33 -6.95
C ASN A 136 -10.05 1.78 -7.56
N MET A 137 -9.29 0.97 -6.81
CA MET A 137 -8.08 0.32 -7.29
C MET A 137 -8.36 -0.61 -8.49
N LEU A 138 -9.39 -1.45 -8.40
CA LEU A 138 -9.72 -2.39 -9.44
C LEU A 138 -10.20 -1.69 -10.72
N ALA A 139 -11.08 -0.69 -10.59
CA ALA A 139 -11.52 0.13 -11.72
C ALA A 139 -10.35 0.87 -12.38
N ALA A 140 -9.45 1.42 -11.56
CA ALA A 140 -8.21 2.04 -11.99
C ALA A 140 -7.32 1.09 -12.80
N MET A 141 -7.24 -0.18 -12.40
CA MET A 141 -6.44 -1.20 -13.08
C MET A 141 -7.07 -1.70 -14.37
N LEU A 142 -8.38 -1.97 -14.36
CA LEU A 142 -9.10 -2.46 -15.53
C LEU A 142 -9.11 -1.44 -16.68
N LYS A 143 -9.04 -0.14 -16.35
CA LYS A 143 -8.95 0.96 -17.33
C LYS A 143 -7.52 1.29 -17.76
N SER A 144 -6.51 0.68 -17.15
CA SER A 144 -5.10 0.94 -17.47
C SER A 144 -4.58 0.03 -18.58
N SER A 145 -3.70 0.57 -19.43
CA SER A 145 -2.91 -0.21 -20.39
C SER A 145 -1.89 -1.15 -19.73
N ALA A 146 -1.67 -1.02 -18.41
CA ALA A 146 -0.81 -1.89 -17.61
C ALA A 146 -1.50 -3.19 -17.16
N PHE A 147 -2.80 -3.35 -17.46
CA PHE A 147 -3.52 -4.57 -17.13
C PHE A 147 -2.89 -5.78 -17.83
N SER A 148 -2.52 -6.78 -17.05
CA SER A 148 -1.79 -7.96 -17.53
C SER A 148 -2.44 -9.26 -17.07
N SER A 149 -2.23 -10.34 -17.83
CA SER A 149 -2.67 -11.69 -17.45
C SER A 149 -2.06 -12.15 -16.12
N VAL A 150 -0.87 -11.66 -15.78
CA VAL A 150 -0.19 -11.92 -14.50
C VAL A 150 -0.96 -11.29 -13.33
N PHE A 151 -1.38 -10.02 -13.48
CA PHE A 151 -2.22 -9.36 -12.48
C PHE A 151 -3.57 -10.07 -12.34
N LEU A 152 -4.23 -10.40 -13.45
CA LEU A 152 -5.50 -11.12 -13.44
C LEU A 152 -5.35 -12.49 -12.77
N GLY A 153 -4.28 -13.23 -13.07
CA GLY A 153 -3.97 -14.52 -12.44
C GLY A 153 -3.72 -14.39 -10.93
N ALA A 154 -3.06 -13.32 -10.48
CA ALA A 154 -2.89 -13.05 -9.06
C ALA A 154 -4.24 -12.75 -8.38
N LEU A 155 -5.10 -11.94 -9.01
CA LEU A 155 -6.44 -11.62 -8.51
C LEU A 155 -7.32 -12.87 -8.44
N SER A 156 -7.38 -13.66 -9.52
CA SER A 156 -8.24 -14.84 -9.62
C SER A 156 -7.81 -15.95 -8.66
N ASN A 157 -6.52 -16.28 -8.63
CA ASN A 157 -6.03 -17.42 -7.86
C ASN A 157 -5.99 -17.14 -6.35
N LYS A 158 -5.73 -15.89 -5.94
CA LYS A 158 -5.58 -15.56 -4.51
C LYS A 158 -6.83 -14.97 -3.88
N TYR A 159 -7.56 -14.12 -4.61
CA TYR A 159 -8.57 -13.25 -3.99
C TYR A 159 -10.00 -13.52 -4.45
N LEU A 160 -10.24 -13.95 -5.69
CA LEU A 160 -11.60 -14.27 -6.16
C LEU A 160 -12.23 -15.52 -5.50
N LYS A 161 -11.49 -16.25 -4.67
CA LYS A 161 -12.08 -17.29 -3.82
C LYS A 161 -12.99 -16.72 -2.72
N PHE A 162 -12.80 -15.45 -2.34
CA PHE A 162 -13.59 -14.80 -1.30
C PHE A 162 -14.86 -14.15 -1.88
N ALA A 163 -15.99 -14.27 -1.17
CA ALA A 163 -17.30 -13.86 -1.67
C ALA A 163 -17.46 -12.34 -1.78
N ASP A 164 -16.98 -11.61 -0.78
CA ASP A 164 -16.86 -10.16 -0.73
C ASP A 164 -16.04 -9.61 -1.91
N VAL A 165 -14.85 -10.17 -2.14
CA VAL A 165 -13.98 -9.77 -3.26
C VAL A 165 -14.68 -9.99 -4.59
N ARG A 166 -15.34 -11.14 -4.81
CA ARG A 166 -16.11 -11.40 -6.04
C ARG A 166 -17.24 -10.39 -6.24
N PHE A 167 -18.03 -10.17 -5.21
CA PHE A 167 -19.16 -9.23 -5.26
C PHE A 167 -18.69 -7.82 -5.65
N TYR A 168 -17.69 -7.30 -4.94
CA TYR A 168 -17.17 -5.97 -5.23
C TYR A 168 -16.37 -5.89 -6.53
N SER A 169 -15.78 -7.01 -7.00
CA SER A 169 -15.14 -7.06 -8.31
C SER A 169 -16.16 -6.89 -9.43
N LEU A 170 -17.27 -7.64 -9.40
CA LEU A 170 -18.34 -7.51 -10.38
C LEU A 170 -18.96 -6.12 -10.35
N ARG A 171 -19.16 -5.55 -9.16
CA ARG A 171 -19.67 -4.18 -8.99
C ARG A 171 -18.72 -3.13 -9.55
N ALA A 172 -17.40 -3.33 -9.46
CA ALA A 172 -16.41 -2.42 -10.04
C ALA A 172 -16.39 -2.49 -11.57
N VAL A 173 -16.65 -3.67 -12.16
CA VAL A 173 -16.71 -3.87 -13.62
C VAL A 173 -17.98 -3.28 -14.24
N GLN A 174 -19.11 -3.33 -13.53
CA GLN A 174 -20.39 -2.77 -13.99
C GLN A 174 -20.42 -1.23 -14.10
N ARG A 175 -19.36 -0.54 -13.69
CA ARG A 175 -19.25 0.94 -13.65
C ARG A 175 -18.37 1.51 -14.77
#